data_AF-A0A2A4VXF4-F1
#
_entry.id   AF-A0A2A4VXF4-F1
#
_cell.length_a   1.000
_cell.length_b   1.000
_cell.length_c   1.000
_cell.angle_alpha   90.00
_cell.angle_beta   90.00
_cell.angle_gamma   90.00
#
_symmetry.space_group_name_H-M   'P 1'
#
loop_
_entity.id
_entity.type
_entity.pdbx_description
1 polymer ?
#
loop_
_entity_poly.entity_id
_entity_poly.type
_entity_poly.pdbx_seq_one_letter_code
_entity_poly.pdbx_strand_id
1 'polypeptide(L)'
;MKMSPNYIARFLFCFFSATLLFACSGDNNNKAAELSEKKVAMAFFDALYNQKDIKQVIAHSSSKLKKEVQRYKTAKNFARRLLNLQFNSVKMTTAAQKTQIIDEYNTQVTMTVVFTGQRDNGTFKDFKRIRLIKENNAWVVDKILKDT
;
A
#
# COMPACT_ATOMS: atom_id res chain seq x y z
N MET A 1 -23.87 42.81 53.46
CA MET A 1 -24.77 42.23 52.43
C MET A 1 -24.43 40.75 52.30
N LYS A 2 -25.21 39.86 52.94
CA LYS A 2 -24.96 38.41 52.95
C LYS A 2 -25.52 37.80 51.67
N MET A 3 -24.66 37.28 50.82
CA MET A 3 -25.04 36.53 49.62
C MET A 3 -25.07 35.05 49.98
N SER A 4 -26.18 34.37 49.70
CA SER A 4 -26.43 33.00 50.14
C SER A 4 -25.60 31.97 49.34
N PRO A 5 -25.22 30.82 49.94
CA PRO A 5 -24.24 29.88 49.36
C PRO A 5 -24.72 29.13 48.10
N ASN A 6 -26.01 29.29 47.74
CA ASN A 6 -26.70 28.41 46.80
C ASN A 6 -26.59 28.83 45.33
N TYR A 7 -25.92 29.95 45.03
CA TYR A 7 -25.75 30.44 43.65
C TYR A 7 -24.44 29.98 43.01
N ILE A 8 -23.36 29.81 43.80
CA ILE A 8 -22.05 29.37 43.30
C ILE A 8 -22.13 27.90 42.83
N ALA A 9 -22.86 27.07 43.58
CA ALA A 9 -23.07 25.66 43.22
C ALA A 9 -23.96 25.47 41.97
N ARG A 10 -24.87 26.42 41.69
CA ARG A 10 -25.74 26.38 40.48
C ARG A 10 -25.01 26.86 39.22
N PHE A 11 -24.05 27.77 39.35
CA PHE A 11 -23.24 28.21 38.20
C PHE A 11 -22.16 27.19 37.81
N LEU A 12 -21.60 26.46 38.79
CA LEU A 12 -20.65 25.38 38.55
C LEU A 12 -21.28 24.11 37.93
N PHE A 13 -22.59 23.89 38.13
CA PHE A 13 -23.29 22.74 37.56
C PHE A 13 -23.63 22.92 36.07
N CYS A 14 -23.72 24.15 35.56
CA CYS A 14 -23.99 24.42 34.14
C CYS A 14 -22.75 24.33 33.24
N PHE A 15 -21.54 24.43 33.80
CA PHE A 15 -20.30 24.36 32.99
C PHE A 15 -19.83 22.92 32.73
N PHE A 16 -20.24 21.95 33.56
CA PHE A 16 -19.83 20.55 33.40
C PHE A 16 -20.57 19.81 32.27
N SER A 17 -21.74 20.30 31.84
CA SER A 17 -22.54 19.69 30.77
C SER A 17 -22.07 20.07 29.35
N ALA A 18 -21.24 21.12 29.21
CA ALA A 18 -20.85 21.65 27.90
C ALA A 18 -19.59 20.98 27.29
N THR A 19 -18.98 19.99 27.96
CA THR A 19 -17.74 19.34 27.47
C THR A 19 -17.97 18.01 26.74
N LEU A 20 -19.22 17.59 26.54
CA LEU A 20 -19.56 16.30 25.91
C LEU A 20 -19.72 16.31 24.38
N LEU A 21 -19.41 17.41 23.69
CA LEU A 21 -19.54 17.48 22.22
C LEU A 21 -18.21 17.40 21.43
N PHE A 22 -17.12 16.99 22.08
CA PHE A 22 -15.91 16.51 21.37
C PHE A 22 -15.80 14.98 21.37
N ALA A 23 -16.90 14.28 21.13
CA ALA A 23 -16.85 12.97 20.51
C ALA A 23 -16.95 13.20 19.00
N CYS A 24 -15.83 13.58 18.38
CA CYS A 24 -15.70 13.46 16.93
C CYS A 24 -15.97 11.99 16.60
N SER A 25 -17.06 11.73 15.88
CA SER A 25 -17.40 10.42 15.35
C SER A 25 -16.28 9.96 14.41
N GLY A 26 -15.21 9.43 15.00
CA GLY A 26 -14.26 8.59 14.32
C GLY A 26 -15.02 7.33 13.98
N ASP A 27 -15.60 7.31 12.79
CA ASP A 27 -16.23 6.14 12.19
C ASP A 27 -15.20 5.00 12.24
N ASN A 28 -15.35 4.18 13.27
CA ASN A 28 -14.61 2.98 13.55
C ASN A 28 -15.13 1.85 12.66
N ASN A 29 -15.24 2.15 11.37
CA ASN A 29 -15.19 1.16 10.32
C ASN A 29 -13.72 0.81 10.08
N ASN A 30 -13.18 -0.08 10.91
CA ASN A 30 -11.94 -0.82 10.63
C ASN A 30 -12.13 -1.79 9.44
N LYS A 31 -12.76 -1.35 8.35
CA LYS A 31 -12.46 -1.87 7.03
C LYS A 31 -11.21 -1.11 6.59
N ALA A 32 -10.04 -1.70 6.85
CA ALA A 32 -8.81 -1.26 6.22
C ALA A 32 -9.14 -1.01 4.74
N ALA A 33 -9.06 0.23 4.28
CA ALA A 33 -9.53 0.62 2.96
C ALA A 33 -8.91 -0.34 1.93
N GLU A 34 -9.73 -1.11 1.23
CA GLU A 34 -9.26 -2.08 0.24
C GLU A 34 -8.44 -1.30 -0.79
N LEU A 35 -7.13 -1.52 -0.82
CA LEU A 35 -6.26 -0.86 -1.78
C LEU A 35 -6.56 -1.41 -3.16
N SER A 36 -6.75 -0.53 -4.14
CA SER A 36 -6.87 -0.95 -5.53
C SER A 36 -5.61 -1.68 -6.00
N GLU A 37 -5.76 -2.56 -6.98
CA GLU A 37 -4.69 -3.30 -7.62
C GLU A 37 -3.55 -2.40 -8.10
N LYS A 38 -3.87 -1.19 -8.59
CA LYS A 38 -2.89 -0.17 -8.98
C LYS A 38 -2.10 0.36 -7.79
N LYS A 39 -2.77 0.67 -6.67
CA LYS A 39 -2.08 1.14 -5.46
C LYS A 39 -1.18 0.04 -4.89
N VAL A 40 -1.64 -1.21 -4.90
CA VAL A 40 -0.82 -2.36 -4.46
C VAL A 40 0.40 -2.57 -5.34
N ALA A 41 0.24 -2.52 -6.67
CA ALA A 41 1.36 -2.63 -7.60
C ALA A 41 2.42 -1.54 -7.36
N MET A 42 1.98 -0.30 -7.20
CA MET A 42 2.86 0.84 -6.93
C MET A 42 3.56 0.71 -5.58
N ALA A 43 2.83 0.31 -4.52
CA ALA A 43 3.39 0.11 -3.19
C ALA A 43 4.42 -1.04 -3.16
N PHE A 44 4.14 -2.15 -3.84
CA PHE A 44 5.07 -3.28 -3.98
C PHE A 44 6.40 -2.83 -4.60
N PHE A 45 6.33 -2.11 -5.73
CA PHE A 45 7.55 -1.69 -6.41
C PHE A 45 8.26 -0.52 -5.72
N ASP A 46 7.53 0.36 -5.04
CA ASP A 46 8.14 1.43 -4.24
C ASP A 46 8.92 0.87 -3.06
N ALA A 47 8.30 -0.08 -2.33
CA ALA A 47 8.96 -0.86 -1.29
C ALA A 47 10.22 -1.56 -1.81
N LEU A 48 10.14 -2.13 -3.01
CA LEU A 48 11.24 -2.88 -3.62
C LEU A 48 12.40 -2.00 -4.08
N TYR A 49 12.12 -0.93 -4.84
CA TYR A 49 13.14 -0.12 -5.50
C TYR A 49 13.61 1.06 -4.65
N ASN A 50 12.65 1.83 -4.13
CA ASN A 50 12.93 3.13 -3.55
C ASN A 50 13.18 3.01 -2.04
N GLN A 51 12.27 2.37 -1.31
CA GLN A 51 12.37 2.20 0.14
C GLN A 51 13.38 1.11 0.54
N LYS A 52 13.59 0.13 -0.35
CA LYS A 52 14.44 -1.06 -0.11
C LYS A 52 14.00 -1.85 1.12
N ASP A 53 12.69 -1.87 1.38
CA ASP A 53 12.07 -2.56 2.51
C ASP A 53 11.51 -3.91 2.08
N ILE A 54 12.24 -4.98 2.41
CA ILE A 54 11.85 -6.34 2.06
C ILE A 54 10.58 -6.79 2.80
N LYS A 55 10.30 -6.26 3.99
CA LYS A 55 9.08 -6.61 4.74
C LYS A 55 7.86 -6.04 4.05
N GLN A 56 7.95 -4.81 3.54
CA GLN A 56 6.87 -4.20 2.77
C GLN A 56 6.67 -4.87 1.40
N VAL A 57 7.75 -5.32 0.75
CA VAL A 57 7.64 -6.18 -0.45
C VAL A 57 6.86 -7.46 -0.14
N ILE A 58 7.19 -8.11 0.99
CA ILE A 58 6.49 -9.31 1.46
C ILE A 58 5.02 -9.04 1.79
N ALA A 59 4.70 -7.89 2.39
CA ALA A 59 3.33 -7.52 2.74
C ALA A 59 2.42 -7.34 1.52
N HIS A 60 2.98 -6.96 0.38
CA HIS A 60 2.25 -6.82 -0.89
C HIS A 60 2.40 -8.03 -1.83
N SER A 61 2.96 -9.14 -1.35
CA SER A 61 3.18 -10.37 -2.11
C SER A 61 2.15 -11.43 -1.77
N SER A 62 1.70 -12.21 -2.76
CA SER A 62 0.91 -13.41 -2.53
C SER A 62 1.69 -14.41 -1.67
N SER A 63 1.00 -15.38 -1.05
CA SER A 63 1.65 -16.48 -0.33
C SER A 63 2.70 -17.20 -1.18
N LYS A 64 2.47 -17.29 -2.49
CA LYS A 64 3.43 -17.86 -3.44
C LYS A 64 4.64 -16.97 -3.63
N LEU A 65 4.45 -15.70 -4.00
CA LEU A 65 5.55 -14.76 -4.24
C LEU A 65 6.37 -14.52 -2.96
N LYS A 66 5.71 -14.49 -1.79
CA LYS A 66 6.38 -14.38 -0.49
C LYS A 66 7.43 -15.47 -0.28
N LYS A 67 7.13 -16.73 -0.64
CA LYS A 67 8.10 -17.83 -0.57
C LYS A 67 9.29 -17.64 -1.51
N GLU A 68 9.09 -16.96 -2.64
CA GLU A 68 10.18 -16.62 -3.57
C GLU A 68 11.03 -15.47 -3.01
N VAL A 69 10.38 -14.40 -2.51
CA VAL A 69 11.01 -13.21 -1.93
C VAL A 69 11.83 -13.57 -0.69
N GLN A 70 11.31 -14.45 0.18
CA GLN A 70 11.97 -14.88 1.42
C GLN A 70 13.30 -15.62 1.19
N ARG A 71 13.56 -16.12 -0.02
CA ARG A 71 14.87 -16.70 -0.38
C ARG A 71 15.97 -15.65 -0.46
N TYR A 72 15.60 -14.37 -0.52
CA TYR A 72 16.52 -13.25 -0.63
C TYR A 72 16.65 -12.53 0.70
N LYS A 73 17.90 -12.23 1.10
CA LYS A 73 18.19 -11.53 2.36
C LYS A 73 17.74 -10.06 2.36
N THR A 74 17.69 -9.40 1.20
CA THR A 74 17.39 -7.97 1.08
C THR A 74 16.56 -7.66 -0.17
N ALA A 75 15.80 -6.57 -0.14
CA ALA A 75 15.05 -6.05 -1.29
C ALA A 75 15.97 -5.76 -2.48
N LYS A 76 17.17 -5.22 -2.22
CA LYS A 76 18.18 -4.98 -3.25
C LYS A 76 18.61 -6.24 -3.99
N ASN A 77 18.78 -7.35 -3.28
CA ASN A 77 19.17 -8.63 -3.89
C ASN A 77 18.04 -9.24 -4.70
N PHE A 78 16.82 -9.20 -4.16
CA PHE A 78 15.62 -9.65 -4.85
C PHE A 78 15.42 -8.85 -6.15
N ALA A 79 15.43 -7.52 -6.06
CA ALA A 79 15.27 -6.64 -7.20
C ALA A 79 16.38 -6.85 -8.25
N ARG A 80 17.67 -6.92 -7.86
CA ARG A 80 18.77 -7.16 -8.81
C ARG A 80 18.58 -8.47 -9.58
N ARG A 81 18.16 -9.54 -8.91
CA ARG A 81 18.04 -10.86 -9.53
C ARG A 81 16.80 -10.99 -10.41
N LEU A 82 15.66 -10.45 -9.98
CA LEU A 82 14.40 -10.61 -10.69
C LEU A 82 14.14 -9.53 -11.73
N LEU A 83 14.65 -8.33 -11.51
CA LEU A 83 14.31 -7.16 -12.31
C LEU A 83 15.52 -6.55 -13.00
N ASN A 84 16.69 -7.17 -12.88
CA ASN A 84 17.95 -6.69 -13.45
C ASN A 84 18.20 -5.21 -13.13
N LEU A 85 18.11 -4.84 -11.85
CA LEU A 85 18.22 -3.45 -11.40
C LEU A 85 19.42 -2.71 -12.01
N GLN A 86 19.13 -1.66 -12.76
CA GLN A 86 20.13 -0.73 -13.29
C GLN A 86 20.04 0.68 -12.66
N PHE A 87 18.98 0.95 -11.89
CA PHE A 87 18.66 2.30 -11.39
C PHE A 87 18.86 2.42 -9.88
N ASN A 88 19.25 3.62 -9.43
CA ASN A 88 19.36 3.93 -8.00
C ASN A 88 17.99 4.23 -7.37
N SER A 89 17.11 4.89 -8.11
CA SER A 89 15.72 5.20 -7.77
C SER A 89 14.88 5.31 -9.05
N VAL A 90 13.57 5.18 -8.93
CA VAL A 90 12.64 5.15 -10.08
C VAL A 90 11.36 5.92 -9.79
N LYS A 91 10.87 6.65 -10.80
CA LYS A 91 9.46 7.06 -10.89
C LYS A 91 8.68 5.96 -11.59
N MET A 92 7.49 5.63 -11.10
CA MET A 92 6.67 4.55 -11.64
C MET A 92 5.34 5.07 -12.16
N THR A 93 4.87 4.49 -13.26
CA THR A 93 3.52 4.71 -13.79
C THR A 93 2.94 3.40 -14.30
N THR A 94 1.61 3.29 -14.31
CA THR A 94 0.92 2.14 -14.91
C THR A 94 0.58 2.45 -16.36
N ALA A 95 0.98 1.60 -17.31
CA ALA A 95 0.76 1.83 -18.74
C ALA A 95 -0.38 1.01 -19.34
N ALA A 96 -0.58 -0.22 -18.87
CA ALA A 96 -1.64 -1.10 -19.37
C ALA A 96 -2.16 -2.00 -18.26
N GLN A 97 -3.46 -2.31 -18.30
CA GLN A 97 -4.12 -3.21 -17.36
C GLN A 97 -5.10 -4.10 -18.13
N LYS A 98 -5.08 -5.40 -17.85
CA LYS A 98 -6.06 -6.37 -18.34
C LYS A 98 -6.59 -7.16 -17.15
N THR A 99 -7.89 -7.03 -16.89
CA THR A 99 -8.60 -7.85 -15.91
C THR A 99 -9.12 -9.12 -16.60
N GLN A 100 -8.95 -10.25 -15.95
CA GLN A 100 -9.51 -11.53 -16.37
C GLN A 100 -10.26 -12.15 -15.19
N ILE A 101 -11.55 -12.40 -15.41
CA ILE A 101 -12.41 -13.14 -14.50
C ILE A 101 -12.28 -14.61 -14.90
N ILE A 102 -11.81 -15.44 -13.98
CA ILE A 102 -11.65 -16.89 -14.19
C ILE A 102 -12.93 -17.59 -13.74
N ASP A 103 -13.41 -17.24 -12.56
CA ASP A 103 -14.73 -17.61 -12.01
C ASP A 103 -15.19 -16.54 -11.01
N GLU A 104 -16.30 -16.79 -10.31
CA GLU A 104 -16.91 -15.84 -9.36
C GLU A 104 -16.01 -15.48 -8.16
N TYR A 105 -15.00 -16.31 -7.84
CA TYR A 105 -14.05 -16.11 -6.74
C TYR A 105 -12.66 -15.72 -7.22
N ASN A 106 -12.29 -16.08 -8.45
CA ASN A 106 -10.96 -15.94 -8.99
C ASN A 106 -10.91 -14.83 -10.05
N THR A 107 -10.43 -13.66 -9.63
CA THR A 107 -10.08 -12.56 -10.54
C THR A 107 -8.58 -12.33 -10.54
N GLN A 108 -8.00 -12.20 -11.74
CA GLN A 108 -6.62 -11.81 -11.91
C GLN A 108 -6.51 -10.53 -12.74
N VAL A 109 -5.51 -9.70 -12.41
CA VAL A 109 -5.18 -8.50 -13.16
C VAL A 109 -3.75 -8.62 -13.66
N THR A 110 -3.55 -8.50 -14.97
CA THR A 110 -2.22 -8.30 -15.54
C THR A 110 -1.99 -6.81 -15.71
N MET A 111 -0.87 -6.30 -15.20
CA MET A 111 -0.54 -4.87 -15.22
C MET A 111 0.88 -4.66 -15.73
N THR A 112 1.07 -3.67 -16.61
CA THR A 112 2.39 -3.18 -17.02
C THR A 112 2.73 -1.94 -16.21
N VAL A 113 3.82 -2.00 -15.45
CA VAL A 113 4.40 -0.89 -14.72
C VAL A 113 5.62 -0.39 -15.47
N VAL A 114 5.66 0.91 -15.77
CA VAL A 114 6.77 1.60 -16.40
C VAL A 114 7.60 2.26 -15.31
N PHE A 115 8.90 1.98 -15.34
CA PHE A 115 9.92 2.54 -14.47
C PHE A 115 10.71 3.56 -15.26
N THR A 116 10.81 4.77 -14.74
CA THR A 116 11.69 5.82 -15.27
C THR A 116 12.76 6.08 -14.22
N GLY A 117 13.97 5.58 -14.49
CA GLY A 117 15.12 5.71 -13.60
C GLY A 117 16.19 6.63 -14.19
N GLN A 118 17.03 7.18 -13.32
CA GLN A 118 18.25 7.86 -13.73
C GLN A 118 19.43 6.89 -13.58
N ARG A 119 20.28 6.84 -14.59
CA ARG A 119 21.58 6.15 -14.55
C ARG A 119 22.61 7.04 -15.23
N ASP A 120 23.73 7.27 -14.58
CA ASP A 120 24.76 8.21 -15.05
C ASP A 120 24.14 9.60 -15.31
N ASN A 121 24.13 10.07 -16.56
CA ASN A 121 23.50 11.33 -17.00
C ASN A 121 22.26 11.10 -17.90
N GLY A 122 21.73 9.87 -17.93
CA GLY A 122 20.62 9.47 -18.80
C GLY A 122 19.35 9.10 -18.04
N THR A 123 18.20 9.46 -18.63
CA THR A 123 16.90 8.92 -18.23
C THR A 123 16.62 7.65 -19.01
N PHE A 124 16.40 6.56 -18.30
CA PHE A 124 16.13 5.26 -18.89
C PHE A 124 14.74 4.79 -18.47
N LYS A 125 14.05 4.16 -19.41
CA LYS A 125 12.76 3.53 -19.16
C LYS A 125 12.90 2.02 -19.21
N ASP A 126 12.29 1.37 -18.24
CA ASP A 126 12.11 -0.08 -18.22
C ASP A 126 10.63 -0.36 -17.94
N PHE A 127 10.16 -1.54 -18.27
CA PHE A 127 8.80 -1.97 -17.98
C PHE A 127 8.82 -3.35 -17.34
N LYS A 128 7.85 -3.61 -16.46
CA LYS A 128 7.60 -4.94 -15.92
C LYS A 128 6.13 -5.25 -15.97
N ARG A 129 5.83 -6.45 -16.45
CA ARG A 129 4.49 -7.01 -16.40
C ARG A 129 4.35 -7.81 -15.11
N ILE A 130 3.27 -7.57 -14.38
CA ILE A 130 2.95 -8.32 -13.17
C ILE A 130 1.56 -8.91 -13.28
N ARG A 131 1.32 -9.99 -12.52
CA ARG A 131 0.00 -10.50 -12.22
C ARG A 131 -0.34 -10.18 -10.77
N LEU A 132 -1.52 -9.60 -10.56
CA LEU A 132 -2.16 -9.44 -9.27
C LEU A 132 -3.34 -10.41 -9.16
N ILE A 133 -3.60 -10.88 -7.95
CA ILE A 133 -4.75 -11.71 -7.59
C ILE A 133 -5.38 -11.16 -6.31
N LYS A 134 -6.61 -11.57 -6.02
CA LYS A 134 -7.19 -11.41 -4.69
C LYS A 134 -6.81 -12.59 -3.81
N GLU A 135 -6.16 -12.33 -2.69
CA GLU A 135 -5.88 -13.29 -1.64
C GLU A 135 -6.44 -12.72 -0.32
N ASN A 136 -7.29 -13.48 0.38
CA ASN A 136 -7.99 -13.01 1.59
C ASN A 136 -8.74 -11.69 1.37
N ASN A 137 -9.42 -11.56 0.23
CA ASN A 137 -10.16 -10.36 -0.19
C ASN A 137 -9.30 -9.08 -0.31
N ALA A 138 -7.99 -9.22 -0.48
CA ALA A 138 -7.08 -8.10 -0.73
C ALA A 138 -6.25 -8.35 -2.00
N TRP A 139 -5.98 -7.29 -2.76
CA TRP A 139 -5.07 -7.38 -3.90
C TRP A 139 -3.63 -7.61 -3.43
N VAL A 140 -2.93 -8.53 -4.09
CA VAL A 140 -1.51 -8.82 -3.87
C VAL A 140 -0.82 -9.10 -5.20
N VAL A 141 0.49 -8.84 -5.27
CA VAL A 141 1.31 -9.22 -6.42
C VAL A 141 1.61 -10.72 -6.32
N ASP A 142 1.16 -11.47 -7.32
CA ASP A 142 1.38 -12.92 -7.38
C ASP A 142 2.63 -13.31 -8.17
N LYS A 143 2.92 -12.58 -9.24
CA LYS A 143 4.01 -12.94 -10.13
C LYS A 143 4.55 -11.75 -10.89
N ILE A 144 5.87 -11.68 -11.01
CA ILE A 144 6.55 -10.88 -12.03
C ILE A 144 6.63 -11.74 -13.29
N LEU A 145 5.98 -11.30 -14.36
CA LEU A 145 5.94 -12.00 -15.64
C LEU A 145 7.24 -11.73 -16.39
N LYS A 146 7.81 -12.78 -17.00
CA LYS A 146 8.92 -12.63 -17.93
C LYS A 146 8.36 -12.15 -19.27
N ASP A 147 9.12 -11.31 -19.96
CA ASP A 147 8.87 -11.04 -21.37
C ASP A 147 9.14 -12.35 -22.12
N THR A 148 8.09 -12.93 -22.70
CA THR A 148 8.15 -14.12 -23.55
C THR A 148 8.49 -13.70 -24.97
#